data_AF-A0A2D5XQ34-F1
#
_entry.id   AF-A0A2D5XQ34-F1
#
_cell.length_a   1.000
_cell.length_b   1.000
_cell.length_c   1.000
_cell.angle_alpha   90.00
_cell.angle_beta   90.00
_cell.angle_gamma   90.00
#
_symmetry.space_group_name_H-M   'P 1'
#
loop_
_entity.id
_entity.type
_entity.pdbx_description
1 polymer ?
#
loop_
_entity_poly.entity_id
_entity_poly.type
_entity_poly.pdbx_seq_one_letter_code
_entity_poly.pdbx_strand_id
1 'polypeptide(L)'
;MQNDRHLTSDESTGSGSGEVHALSALEAHVGEAPARWLGGILCGLTLATAYLCVAHFVAGRGVVAWDPTIPLDRAIPAVPAAIWLYMTNILYYFACVFFLPAGIAATKALIAIWRSLFIVIAISLAVFLLCPAEVALRDQMHAALVGRGAALHAIYDGLYQLDPPFNAWPSGHVSHTLIMALFLARIWSRRPWRRLVLWIAWTSMAISIVLTKQHLVFDLVTGIALGAVAWRLWVLPHLPASFSTVSDEGLGSE
;
A
#
# COMPACT_ATOMS: atom_id res chain seq x y z
N MET A 1 -44.23 37.87 -31.40
CA MET A 1 -43.65 36.66 -32.02
C MET A 1 -42.20 36.59 -31.54
N GLN A 2 -41.96 36.04 -30.35
CA GLN A 2 -41.75 34.64 -30.02
C GLN A 2 -40.24 34.31 -30.04
N ASN A 3 -39.73 34.29 -28.81
CA ASN A 3 -38.61 33.55 -28.24
C ASN A 3 -38.04 32.43 -29.15
N ASP A 4 -36.71 32.24 -29.17
CA ASP A 4 -36.14 30.95 -28.78
C ASP A 4 -34.64 30.99 -28.48
N ARG A 5 -34.32 30.43 -27.31
CA ARG A 5 -32.99 30.08 -26.81
C ARG A 5 -32.65 28.69 -27.35
N HIS A 6 -31.40 28.47 -27.73
CA HIS A 6 -30.77 27.15 -27.63
C HIS A 6 -29.32 27.38 -27.18
N LEU A 7 -29.04 27.28 -25.87
CA LEU A 7 -28.72 26.07 -25.11
C LEU A 7 -27.54 25.29 -25.71
N THR A 8 -26.39 25.58 -25.12
CA THR A 8 -25.17 24.80 -25.05
C THR A 8 -25.47 23.37 -24.58
N SER A 9 -25.04 22.36 -25.34
CA SER A 9 -24.94 20.98 -24.87
C SER A 9 -23.47 20.67 -24.62
N ASP A 10 -23.04 20.91 -23.38
CA ASP A 10 -21.77 20.44 -22.85
C ASP A 10 -21.95 18.99 -22.36
N GLU A 11 -21.93 18.05 -23.31
CA GLU A 11 -22.01 16.61 -23.03
C GLU A 11 -20.63 16.08 -22.60
N SER A 12 -20.29 16.27 -21.33
CA SER A 12 -19.18 15.51 -20.71
C SER A 12 -19.37 15.20 -19.21
N THR A 13 -20.58 15.31 -18.65
CA THR A 13 -20.79 15.31 -17.18
C THR A 13 -21.46 14.05 -16.59
N GLY A 14 -21.69 12.98 -17.37
CA GLY A 14 -22.50 11.84 -16.94
C GLY A 14 -21.91 10.94 -15.84
N SER A 15 -20.60 10.73 -15.80
CA SER A 15 -19.96 9.80 -14.84
C SER A 15 -19.67 10.44 -13.47
N GLY A 16 -19.35 11.74 -13.45
CA GLY A 16 -18.95 12.43 -12.23
C GLY A 16 -20.11 12.82 -11.32
N SER A 17 -21.31 13.01 -11.86
CA SER A 17 -22.50 13.43 -11.09
C SER A 17 -23.03 12.28 -10.22
N GLY A 18 -23.13 11.07 -10.78
CA GLY A 18 -23.64 9.89 -10.06
C GLY A 18 -22.79 9.48 -8.86
N GLU A 19 -21.45 9.46 -9.01
CA GLU A 19 -20.54 9.15 -7.91
C GLU A 19 -20.60 10.20 -6.80
N VAL A 20 -20.72 11.48 -7.15
CA VAL A 20 -20.87 12.57 -6.16
C VAL A 20 -22.17 12.41 -5.39
N HIS A 21 -23.29 12.14 -6.07
CA HIS A 21 -24.57 11.92 -5.41
C HIS A 21 -24.54 10.70 -4.47
N ALA A 22 -23.93 9.60 -4.88
CA ALA A 22 -23.82 8.40 -4.04
C ALA A 22 -22.96 8.64 -2.79
N LEU A 23 -21.83 9.34 -2.92
CA LEU A 23 -20.96 9.69 -1.79
C LEU A 23 -21.66 10.65 -0.84
N SER A 24 -22.30 11.69 -1.35
CA SER A 24 -23.05 12.65 -0.52
C SER A 24 -24.22 11.97 0.19
N ALA A 25 -24.90 11.02 -0.45
CA ALA A 25 -25.96 10.24 0.20
C ALA A 25 -25.40 9.35 1.33
N LEU A 26 -24.27 8.67 1.11
CA LEU A 26 -23.61 7.85 2.14
C LEU A 26 -23.16 8.70 3.34
N GLU A 27 -22.52 9.83 3.06
CA GLU A 27 -22.07 10.79 4.09
C GLU A 27 -23.27 11.36 4.88
N ALA A 28 -24.40 11.63 4.22
CA ALA A 28 -25.61 12.12 4.88
C ALA A 28 -26.27 11.08 5.80
N HIS A 29 -26.20 9.79 5.47
CA HIS A 29 -26.83 8.71 6.26
C HIS A 29 -25.95 8.18 7.39
N VAL A 30 -24.63 8.08 7.18
CA VAL A 30 -23.69 7.39 8.08
C VAL A 30 -22.70 8.36 8.75
N GLY A 31 -22.57 9.57 8.22
CA GLY A 31 -21.51 10.50 8.57
C GLY A 31 -20.22 10.20 7.82
N GLU A 32 -19.47 11.26 7.50
CA GLU A 32 -18.25 11.19 6.70
C GLU A 32 -17.14 10.35 7.37
N ALA A 33 -16.90 10.55 8.66
CA ALA A 33 -15.84 9.83 9.36
C ALA A 33 -16.12 8.31 9.48
N PRO A 34 -17.31 7.85 9.93
CA PRO A 34 -17.61 6.42 9.97
C PRO A 34 -17.58 5.76 8.59
N ALA A 35 -18.03 6.45 7.53
CA ALA A 35 -17.98 5.93 6.16
C ALA A 35 -16.54 5.68 5.69
N ARG A 36 -15.60 6.59 5.99
CA ARG A 36 -14.18 6.44 5.66
C ARG A 36 -13.53 5.27 6.38
N TRP A 37 -13.82 5.09 7.66
CA TRP A 37 -13.31 3.95 8.44
C TRP A 37 -13.87 2.62 7.94
N LEU A 38 -15.18 2.55 7.68
CA LEU A 38 -15.81 1.36 7.13
C LEU A 38 -15.20 0.99 5.78
N GLY A 39 -15.03 1.97 4.88
CA GLY A 39 -14.40 1.76 3.58
C GLY A 39 -12.95 1.28 3.69
N GLY A 40 -12.16 1.87 4.60
CA GLY A 40 -10.78 1.44 4.87
C GLY A 40 -10.69 0.01 5.43
N ILE A 41 -11.56 -0.34 6.38
CA ILE A 41 -11.62 -1.70 6.96
C ILE A 41 -12.00 -2.73 5.88
N LEU A 42 -13.05 -2.45 5.11
CA LEU A 42 -13.49 -3.34 4.03
C LEU A 42 -12.40 -3.50 2.96
N CYS A 43 -11.71 -2.42 2.60
CA CYS A 43 -10.57 -2.47 1.69
C CYS A 43 -9.46 -3.37 2.26
N GLY A 44 -9.01 -3.13 3.49
CA GLY A 44 -7.95 -3.91 4.13
C GLY A 44 -8.29 -5.39 4.24
N LEU A 45 -9.51 -5.73 4.69
CA LEU A 45 -9.97 -7.12 4.79
C LEU A 45 -10.01 -7.80 3.42
N THR A 46 -10.54 -7.13 2.40
CA THR A 46 -10.63 -7.72 1.05
C THR A 46 -9.24 -7.98 0.48
N LEU A 47 -8.31 -7.02 0.60
CA LEU A 47 -6.93 -7.18 0.16
C LEU A 47 -6.23 -8.33 0.89
N ALA A 48 -6.37 -8.39 2.22
CA ALA A 48 -5.78 -9.44 3.04
C ALA A 48 -6.33 -10.83 2.68
N THR A 49 -7.65 -10.97 2.53
CA THR A 49 -8.28 -12.24 2.13
C THR A 49 -7.81 -12.68 0.75
N ALA A 50 -7.83 -11.79 -0.25
CA ALA A 50 -7.40 -12.14 -1.61
C ALA A 50 -5.93 -12.58 -1.65
N TYR A 51 -5.07 -11.86 -0.92
CA TYR A 51 -3.66 -12.21 -0.77
C TYR A 51 -3.48 -13.56 -0.09
N LEU A 52 -4.07 -13.79 1.09
CA LEU A 52 -3.91 -15.02 1.85
C LEU A 52 -4.40 -16.24 1.05
N CYS A 53 -5.52 -16.13 0.33
CA CYS A 53 -6.03 -17.21 -0.51
C CYS A 53 -5.01 -17.63 -1.58
N VAL A 54 -4.45 -16.68 -2.31
CA VAL A 54 -3.46 -16.97 -3.36
C VAL A 54 -2.14 -17.43 -2.76
N ALA A 55 -1.65 -16.77 -1.71
CA ALA A 55 -0.40 -17.08 -1.04
C ALA A 55 -0.38 -18.54 -0.55
N HIS A 56 -1.42 -18.97 0.17
CA HIS A 56 -1.53 -20.34 0.65
C HIS A 56 -1.81 -21.34 -0.48
N PHE A 57 -2.57 -20.96 -1.52
CA PHE A 57 -2.74 -21.82 -2.69
C PHE A 57 -1.41 -22.10 -3.39
N VAL A 58 -0.61 -21.06 -3.64
CA VAL A 58 0.71 -21.18 -4.27
C VAL A 58 1.66 -21.97 -3.38
N ALA A 59 1.72 -21.67 -2.09
CA ALA A 59 2.54 -22.41 -1.13
C ALA A 59 2.16 -23.90 -1.06
N GLY A 60 0.86 -24.21 -1.11
CA GLY A 60 0.36 -25.59 -1.13
C GLY A 60 0.72 -26.36 -2.39
N ARG A 61 0.99 -25.68 -3.52
CA ARG A 61 1.53 -26.33 -4.73
C ARG A 61 3.01 -26.70 -4.59
N GLY A 62 3.78 -25.93 -3.81
CA GLY A 62 5.22 -26.14 -3.62
C GLY A 62 6.05 -26.04 -4.91
N VAL A 63 5.53 -25.39 -5.95
CA VAL A 63 6.21 -25.21 -7.23
C VAL A 63 6.94 -23.87 -7.21
N VAL A 64 8.24 -23.90 -7.51
CA VAL A 64 9.06 -22.71 -7.72
C VAL A 64 9.28 -22.54 -9.22
N ALA A 65 8.87 -21.40 -9.77
CA ALA A 65 9.11 -21.08 -11.16
C ALA A 65 10.40 -20.28 -11.35
N TRP A 66 10.81 -19.50 -10.34
CA TRP A 66 11.94 -18.58 -10.43
C TRP A 66 12.60 -18.35 -9.06
N ASP A 67 13.92 -18.26 -9.04
CA ASP A 67 14.70 -17.88 -7.85
C ASP A 67 15.54 -16.63 -8.18
N PRO A 68 15.15 -15.43 -7.70
CA PRO A 68 15.90 -14.20 -7.89
C PRO A 68 17.05 -13.98 -6.88
N THR A 69 17.39 -14.96 -6.05
CA THR A 69 18.36 -14.78 -4.97
C THR A 69 19.74 -14.37 -5.49
N ILE A 70 20.29 -13.29 -4.95
CA ILE A 70 21.64 -12.79 -5.25
C ILE A 70 22.56 -12.90 -4.02
N PRO A 71 23.90 -12.83 -4.18
CA PRO A 71 24.84 -12.91 -3.05
C PRO A 71 24.59 -11.87 -1.95
N LEU A 72 24.08 -10.69 -2.31
CA LEU A 72 23.73 -9.65 -1.35
C LEU A 72 22.64 -10.11 -0.37
N ASP A 73 21.64 -10.87 -0.82
CA ASP A 73 20.55 -11.32 0.05
C ASP A 73 21.07 -12.23 1.17
N ARG A 74 22.08 -13.05 0.86
CA ARG A 74 22.75 -13.93 1.83
C ARG A 74 23.66 -13.14 2.79
N ALA A 75 24.23 -12.03 2.33
CA ALA A 75 25.13 -11.18 3.12
C ALA A 75 24.39 -10.25 4.10
N ILE A 76 23.14 -9.87 3.80
CA ILE A 76 22.29 -9.12 4.73
C ILE A 76 22.03 -9.99 5.97
N PRO A 77 22.25 -9.51 7.21
CA PRO A 77 22.01 -10.33 8.40
C PRO A 77 20.50 -10.49 8.66
N ALA A 78 20.12 -11.65 9.20
CA ALA A 78 18.79 -11.82 9.77
C ALA A 78 18.71 -11.10 11.13
N VAL A 79 17.76 -10.17 11.28
CA VAL A 79 17.61 -9.34 12.48
C VAL A 79 16.21 -9.56 13.07
N PRO A 80 16.05 -10.38 14.13
CA PRO A 80 14.73 -10.65 14.70
C PRO A 80 13.96 -9.41 15.18
N ALA A 81 14.65 -8.39 15.68
CA ALA A 81 14.02 -7.14 16.10
C ALA A 81 13.35 -6.36 14.94
N ALA A 82 13.77 -6.61 13.70
CA ALA A 82 13.20 -5.97 12.52
C ALA A 82 11.74 -6.39 12.26
N ILE A 83 11.27 -7.50 12.87
CA ILE A 83 9.87 -7.94 12.80
C ILE A 83 8.92 -6.83 13.24
N TRP A 84 9.28 -6.06 14.28
CA TRP A 84 8.45 -4.95 14.76
C TRP A 84 8.30 -3.85 13.72
N LEU A 85 9.39 -3.48 13.04
CA LEU A 85 9.37 -2.50 11.96
C LEU A 85 8.60 -3.02 10.76
N TYR A 86 8.76 -4.31 10.43
CA TYR A 86 7.99 -4.97 9.37
C TYR A 86 6.49 -4.87 9.64
N MET A 87 6.04 -5.15 10.87
CA MET A 87 4.63 -5.09 11.26
C MET A 87 4.01 -3.69 11.17
N THR A 88 4.82 -2.63 11.13
CA THR A 88 4.30 -1.26 10.94
C THR A 88 3.66 -1.03 9.57
N ASN A 89 3.82 -1.96 8.61
CA ASN A 89 3.17 -1.87 7.31
C ASN A 89 1.64 -1.68 7.43
N ILE A 90 0.98 -2.30 8.41
CA ILE A 90 -0.46 -2.19 8.63
C ILE A 90 -0.87 -0.77 9.07
N LEU A 91 0.04 -0.04 9.73
CA LEU A 91 -0.23 1.30 10.25
C LEU A 91 -0.46 2.32 9.12
N TYR A 92 0.05 2.06 7.91
CA TYR A 92 -0.16 2.96 6.77
C TYR A 92 -1.62 3.01 6.32
N TYR A 93 -2.34 1.90 6.39
CA TYR A 93 -3.77 1.85 6.08
C TYR A 93 -4.56 2.74 7.04
N PHE A 94 -4.29 2.60 8.34
CA PHE A 94 -4.93 3.41 9.37
C PHE A 94 -4.53 4.88 9.28
N ALA A 95 -3.25 5.17 9.00
CA ALA A 95 -2.76 6.55 8.85
C ALA A 95 -3.47 7.28 7.69
N CYS A 96 -3.72 6.61 6.57
CA CYS A 96 -4.42 7.21 5.43
C CYS A 96 -5.85 7.64 5.76
N VAL A 97 -6.54 6.93 6.66
CA VAL A 97 -7.88 7.29 7.13
C VAL A 97 -7.80 8.35 8.22
N PHE A 98 -6.94 8.13 9.22
CA PHE A 98 -6.84 8.96 10.42
C PHE A 98 -6.38 10.39 10.12
N PHE A 99 -5.41 10.57 9.22
CA PHE A 99 -4.86 11.89 8.89
C PHE A 99 -5.56 12.57 7.72
N LEU A 100 -6.62 11.97 7.17
CA LEU A 100 -7.34 12.53 6.03
C LEU A 100 -8.11 13.79 6.43
N PRO A 101 -7.94 14.94 5.73
CA PRO A 101 -8.77 16.12 5.93
C PRO A 101 -10.26 15.83 5.70
N ALA A 102 -11.16 16.64 6.29
CA ALA A 102 -12.59 16.56 5.97
C ALA A 102 -12.88 17.06 4.55
N GLY A 103 -14.02 16.63 4.00
CA GLY A 103 -14.55 17.06 2.71
C GLY A 103 -14.48 16.00 1.60
N ILE A 104 -15.42 16.13 0.66
CA ILE A 104 -15.62 15.22 -0.49
C ILE A 104 -14.35 15.03 -1.32
N ALA A 105 -13.53 16.09 -1.52
CA ALA A 105 -12.27 15.96 -2.25
C ALA A 105 -11.30 15.00 -1.55
N ALA A 106 -11.20 15.06 -0.22
CA ALA A 106 -10.36 14.15 0.53
C ALA A 106 -10.90 12.71 0.49
N THR A 107 -12.21 12.53 0.62
CA THR A 107 -12.87 11.23 0.44
C THR A 107 -12.58 10.63 -0.95
N LYS A 108 -12.71 11.42 -2.03
CA LYS A 108 -12.36 10.99 -3.40
C LYS A 108 -10.89 10.62 -3.55
N ALA A 109 -9.98 11.39 -2.95
CA ALA A 109 -8.56 11.09 -2.96
C ALA A 109 -8.27 9.74 -2.29
N LEU A 110 -8.90 9.47 -1.12
CA LEU A 110 -8.78 8.19 -0.43
C LEU A 110 -9.31 7.01 -1.26
N ILE A 111 -10.44 7.20 -1.96
CA ILE A 111 -10.99 6.18 -2.88
C ILE A 111 -10.00 5.89 -4.02
N ALA A 112 -9.35 6.91 -4.57
CA ALA A 112 -8.32 6.71 -5.60
C ALA A 112 -7.13 5.87 -5.06
N ILE A 113 -6.73 6.10 -3.80
CA ILE A 113 -5.73 5.25 -3.13
C ILE A 113 -6.21 3.81 -3.02
N TRP A 114 -7.39 3.54 -2.47
CA TRP A 114 -7.93 2.18 -2.33
C TRP A 114 -8.03 1.44 -3.67
N ARG A 115 -8.53 2.11 -4.71
CA ARG A 115 -8.58 1.55 -6.08
C ARG A 115 -7.19 1.17 -6.59
N SER A 116 -6.18 2.01 -6.35
CA SER A 116 -4.81 1.70 -6.77
C SER A 116 -4.22 0.50 -6.03
N LEU A 117 -4.55 0.31 -4.74
CA LEU A 117 -4.11 -0.88 -3.98
C LEU A 117 -4.73 -2.15 -4.55
N PHE A 118 -5.99 -2.10 -4.99
CA PHE A 118 -6.61 -3.24 -5.69
C PHE A 118 -5.94 -3.58 -7.02
N ILE A 119 -5.51 -2.57 -7.78
CA ILE A 119 -4.78 -2.78 -9.03
C ILE A 119 -3.42 -3.42 -8.75
N VAL A 120 -2.67 -2.87 -7.79
CA VAL A 120 -1.33 -3.36 -7.43
C VAL A 120 -1.40 -4.79 -6.91
N ILE A 121 -2.33 -5.10 -5.99
CA ILE A 121 -2.46 -6.47 -5.51
C ILE A 121 -2.84 -7.40 -6.65
N ALA A 122 -3.76 -7.04 -7.54
CA ALA A 122 -4.16 -7.90 -8.65
C ALA A 122 -2.97 -8.25 -9.57
N ILE A 123 -2.10 -7.28 -9.84
CA ILE A 123 -0.85 -7.50 -10.58
C ILE A 123 0.05 -8.47 -9.80
N SER A 124 0.30 -8.23 -8.51
CA SER A 124 1.13 -9.12 -7.69
C SER A 124 0.58 -10.53 -7.61
N LEU A 125 -0.74 -10.70 -7.40
CA LEU A 125 -1.37 -12.03 -7.35
C LEU A 125 -1.26 -12.77 -8.68
N ALA A 126 -1.39 -12.07 -9.81
CA ALA A 126 -1.16 -12.67 -11.12
C ALA A 126 0.30 -13.15 -11.26
N VAL A 127 1.27 -12.36 -10.82
CA VAL A 127 2.69 -12.77 -10.80
C VAL A 127 2.90 -13.98 -9.88
N PHE A 128 2.35 -13.98 -8.67
CA PHE A 128 2.47 -15.11 -7.74
C PHE A 128 1.91 -16.42 -8.31
N LEU A 129 0.83 -16.33 -9.09
CA LEU A 129 0.22 -17.51 -9.72
C LEU A 129 1.04 -18.05 -10.89
N LEU A 130 1.55 -17.14 -11.74
CA LEU A 130 2.22 -17.46 -13.00
C LEU A 130 3.72 -17.75 -12.82
N CYS A 131 4.38 -17.03 -11.92
CA CYS A 131 5.81 -17.12 -11.62
C CYS A 131 6.05 -17.12 -10.10
N PRO A 132 5.62 -18.18 -9.37
CA PRO A 132 5.96 -18.31 -7.95
C PRO A 132 7.47 -18.21 -7.72
N ALA A 133 7.87 -17.29 -6.85
CA ALA A 133 9.26 -17.11 -6.45
C ALA A 133 9.41 -17.46 -4.97
N GLU A 134 10.35 -18.34 -4.64
CA GLU A 134 10.61 -18.77 -3.27
C GLU A 134 11.74 -17.96 -2.62
N VAL A 135 11.52 -17.52 -1.38
CA VAL A 135 12.57 -16.92 -0.54
C VAL A 135 13.27 -18.01 0.28
N ALA A 136 14.33 -18.58 -0.28
CA ALA A 136 15.12 -19.66 0.34
C ALA A 136 16.22 -19.15 1.30
N LEU A 137 15.88 -18.22 2.21
CA LEU A 137 16.81 -17.62 3.19
C LEU A 137 16.31 -17.64 4.64
N ARG A 138 15.18 -18.31 4.90
CA ARG A 138 14.53 -18.33 6.21
C ARG A 138 15.29 -19.16 7.26
N ASP A 139 16.17 -20.06 6.82
CA ASP A 139 17.14 -20.76 7.66
C ASP A 139 18.02 -19.78 8.46
N GLN A 140 18.45 -18.68 7.84
CA GLN A 140 19.23 -17.64 8.51
C GLN A 140 18.45 -16.97 9.65
N MET A 141 17.14 -16.78 9.48
CA MET A 141 16.29 -16.25 10.53
C MET A 141 16.04 -17.26 11.65
N HIS A 142 15.80 -18.54 11.32
CA HIS A 142 15.71 -19.59 12.33
C HIS A 142 16.99 -19.67 13.19
N ALA A 143 18.16 -19.57 12.56
CA ALA A 143 19.44 -19.53 13.26
C ALA A 143 19.55 -18.29 14.17
N ALA A 144 19.13 -17.11 13.70
CA ALA A 144 19.14 -15.87 14.49
C ALA A 144 18.16 -15.87 15.68
N LEU A 145 17.15 -16.73 15.64
CA LEU A 145 16.17 -16.92 16.71
C LEU A 145 16.64 -17.92 17.78
N VAL A 146 17.66 -18.75 17.54
CA VAL A 146 18.17 -19.70 18.54
C VAL A 146 18.53 -18.98 19.85
N GLY A 147 18.00 -19.49 20.97
CA GLY A 147 18.22 -18.91 22.30
C GLY A 147 17.38 -17.66 22.60
N ARG A 148 16.44 -17.28 21.73
CA ARG A 148 15.45 -16.22 22.00
C ARG A 148 14.22 -16.77 22.72
N GLY A 149 13.46 -15.88 23.36
CA GLY A 149 12.27 -16.28 24.12
C GLY A 149 11.13 -16.81 23.23
N ALA A 150 10.32 -17.72 23.78
CA ALA A 150 9.22 -18.38 23.07
C ALA A 150 8.22 -17.39 22.42
N ALA A 151 8.00 -16.23 23.02
CA ALA A 151 7.12 -15.20 22.46
C ALA A 151 7.62 -14.69 21.10
N LEU A 152 8.94 -14.49 20.94
CA LEU A 152 9.49 -14.00 19.68
C LEU A 152 9.42 -15.07 18.57
N HIS A 153 9.62 -16.35 18.94
CA HIS A 153 9.39 -17.47 18.03
C HIS A 153 7.93 -17.51 17.56
N ALA A 154 6.97 -17.44 18.48
CA ALA A 154 5.55 -17.45 18.13
C ALA A 154 5.15 -16.28 17.21
N ILE A 155 5.71 -15.09 17.44
CA ILE A 155 5.48 -13.93 16.56
C ILE A 155 6.06 -14.18 15.17
N TYR A 156 7.27 -14.72 15.08
CA TYR A 156 7.89 -15.03 13.79
C TYR A 156 7.15 -16.14 13.04
N ASP A 157 6.72 -17.19 13.74
CA ASP A 157 5.91 -18.26 13.16
C ASP A 157 4.57 -17.74 12.65
N GLY A 158 3.93 -16.85 13.41
CA GLY A 158 2.71 -16.15 12.96
C GLY A 158 2.95 -15.31 11.70
N LEU A 159 4.06 -14.57 11.66
CA LEU A 159 4.49 -13.84 10.46
C LEU A 159 4.71 -14.80 9.28
N TYR A 160 5.38 -15.93 9.48
CA TYR A 160 5.61 -16.93 8.44
C TYR A 160 4.31 -17.48 7.84
N GLN A 161 3.30 -17.71 8.68
CA GLN A 161 1.99 -18.18 8.21
C GLN A 161 1.27 -17.11 7.41
N LEU A 162 1.37 -15.85 7.82
CA LEU A 162 0.73 -14.73 7.14
C LEU A 162 1.49 -14.28 5.89
N ASP A 163 2.78 -14.55 5.78
CA ASP A 163 3.65 -14.19 4.65
C ASP A 163 4.52 -15.41 4.27
N PRO A 164 3.98 -16.40 3.53
CA PRO A 164 4.73 -17.59 3.15
C PRO A 164 5.85 -17.27 2.14
N PRO A 165 6.79 -18.20 1.88
CA PRO A 165 7.98 -17.87 1.08
C PRO A 165 7.75 -17.80 -0.43
N PHE A 166 6.63 -18.31 -0.95
CA PHE A 166 6.42 -18.54 -2.40
C PHE A 166 5.75 -17.38 -3.15
N ASN A 167 5.48 -16.27 -2.46
CA ASN A 167 4.71 -15.12 -2.95
C ASN A 167 5.40 -13.79 -2.64
N ALA A 168 6.72 -13.78 -2.71
CA ALA A 168 7.50 -12.61 -2.32
C ALA A 168 7.62 -11.55 -3.43
N TRP A 169 7.60 -11.95 -4.71
CA TRP A 169 7.87 -11.05 -5.84
C TRP A 169 6.62 -10.66 -6.65
N PRO A 170 6.30 -9.36 -6.81
CA PRO A 170 6.90 -8.18 -6.19
C PRO A 170 6.36 -7.90 -4.78
N SER A 171 7.12 -7.18 -3.95
CA SER A 171 6.70 -6.94 -2.56
C SER A 171 5.44 -6.04 -2.48
N GLY A 172 4.33 -6.65 -2.04
CA GLY A 172 3.08 -5.96 -1.72
C GLY A 172 3.25 -4.97 -0.56
N HIS A 173 4.01 -5.37 0.48
CA HIS A 173 4.30 -4.51 1.63
C HIS A 173 4.95 -3.20 1.21
N VAL A 174 5.90 -3.23 0.28
CA VAL A 174 6.61 -2.04 -0.21
C VAL A 174 5.74 -1.23 -1.16
N SER A 175 5.13 -1.88 -2.16
CA SER A 175 4.35 -1.19 -3.19
C SER A 175 3.12 -0.47 -2.61
N HIS A 176 2.36 -1.14 -1.74
CA HIS A 176 1.18 -0.55 -1.10
C HIS A 176 1.56 0.59 -0.15
N THR A 177 2.54 0.36 0.74
CA THR A 177 2.95 1.39 1.70
C THR A 177 3.62 2.57 1.03
N LEU A 178 4.31 2.39 -0.11
CA LEU A 178 4.87 3.51 -0.88
C LEU A 178 3.77 4.42 -1.43
N ILE A 179 2.71 3.85 -2.00
CA ILE A 179 1.55 4.62 -2.46
C ILE A 179 0.94 5.40 -1.31
N MET A 180 0.73 4.74 -0.17
CA MET A 180 0.18 5.38 1.02
C MET A 180 1.12 6.45 1.61
N ALA A 181 2.43 6.22 1.63
CA ALA A 181 3.42 7.20 2.07
C ALA A 181 3.46 8.43 1.14
N LEU A 182 3.39 8.23 -0.18
CA LEU A 182 3.30 9.33 -1.15
C LEU A 182 2.02 10.14 -0.97
N PHE A 183 0.91 9.49 -0.61
CA PHE A 183 -0.35 10.15 -0.29
C PHE A 183 -0.25 10.97 1.01
N LEU A 184 0.22 10.36 2.10
CA LEU A 184 0.44 11.03 3.38
C LEU A 184 1.43 12.21 3.25
N ALA A 185 2.46 12.06 2.43
CA ALA A 185 3.42 13.13 2.14
C ALA A 185 2.76 14.34 1.46
N ARG A 186 1.70 14.13 0.65
CA ARG A 186 0.90 15.21 0.07
C ARG A 186 -0.01 15.87 1.10
N ILE A 187 -0.65 15.09 1.97
CA ILE A 187 -1.42 15.63 3.10
C ILE A 187 -0.53 16.53 3.99
N TRP A 188 0.74 16.18 4.12
CA TRP A 188 1.73 16.90 4.92
C TRP A 188 2.68 17.77 4.09
N SER A 189 2.27 18.23 2.91
CA SER A 189 3.11 19.07 2.03
C SER A 189 3.71 20.28 2.75
N ARG A 190 2.92 20.94 3.60
CA ARG A 190 3.33 22.10 4.43
C ARG A 190 3.97 21.73 5.78
N ARG A 191 4.29 20.45 6.02
CA ARG A 191 4.84 19.96 7.31
C ARG A 191 6.11 19.14 7.08
N PRO A 192 7.27 19.77 6.80
CA PRO A 192 8.50 19.09 6.39
C PRO A 192 8.99 18.06 7.42
N TRP A 193 8.90 18.36 8.72
CA TRP A 193 9.22 17.41 9.79
C TRP A 193 8.40 16.11 9.70
N ARG A 194 7.08 16.21 9.47
CA ARG A 194 6.22 15.02 9.36
C ARG A 194 6.57 14.19 8.13
N ARG A 195 6.92 14.84 7.01
CA ARG A 195 7.40 14.15 5.81
C ARG A 195 8.73 13.44 6.07
N LEU A 196 9.65 14.08 6.79
CA LEU A 196 10.93 13.46 7.15
C LEU A 196 10.70 12.20 8.01
N VAL A 197 9.90 12.30 9.07
CA VAL A 197 9.55 11.15 9.92
C VAL A 197 8.86 10.05 9.12
N LEU A 198 7.93 10.40 8.24
CA LEU A 198 7.25 9.45 7.36
C LEU A 198 8.23 8.68 6.47
N TRP A 199 9.16 9.37 5.82
CA TRP A 199 10.13 8.72 4.94
C TRP A 199 11.15 7.88 5.69
N ILE A 200 11.57 8.30 6.88
CA ILE A 200 12.40 7.48 7.78
C ILE A 200 11.63 6.21 8.18
N ALA A 201 10.37 6.35 8.61
CA ALA A 201 9.53 5.24 8.99
C ALA A 201 9.28 4.27 7.83
N TRP A 202 8.96 4.79 6.64
CA TRP A 202 8.73 3.97 5.45
C TRP A 202 10.00 3.25 5.01
N THR A 203 11.14 3.93 4.99
CA THR A 203 12.42 3.32 4.65
C THR A 203 12.80 2.23 5.65
N SER A 204 12.56 2.45 6.95
CA SER A 204 12.84 1.47 8.00
C SER A 204 11.96 0.22 7.86
N MET A 205 10.69 0.39 7.53
CA MET A 205 9.76 -0.71 7.22
C MET A 205 10.14 -1.42 5.91
N ALA A 206 10.55 -0.68 4.87
CA ALA A 206 10.96 -1.28 3.61
C ALA A 206 12.26 -2.08 3.73
N ILE A 207 13.22 -1.63 4.56
CA ILE A 207 14.45 -2.38 4.84
C ILE A 207 14.15 -3.58 5.75
N SER A 208 13.19 -3.48 6.66
CA SER A 208 12.93 -4.57 7.60
C SER A 208 12.48 -5.86 6.91
N ILE A 209 11.84 -5.80 5.73
CA ILE A 209 11.41 -7.00 4.98
C ILE A 209 12.57 -7.91 4.56
N VAL A 210 13.73 -7.33 4.25
CA VAL A 210 14.93 -8.11 3.87
C VAL A 210 15.70 -8.55 5.11
N LEU A 211 15.68 -7.74 6.18
CA LEU A 211 16.25 -8.11 7.48
C LEU A 211 15.46 -9.23 8.16
N THR A 212 14.16 -9.34 7.90
CA THR A 212 13.31 -10.42 8.41
C THR A 212 13.40 -11.70 7.57
N LYS A 213 14.12 -11.68 6.44
CA LYS A 213 14.21 -12.80 5.48
C LYS A 213 12.86 -13.22 4.91
N GLN A 214 11.92 -12.28 4.86
CA GLN A 214 10.60 -12.49 4.23
C GLN A 214 10.67 -12.20 2.73
N HIS A 215 11.54 -11.28 2.32
CA HIS A 215 11.72 -10.85 0.93
C HIS A 215 13.20 -10.74 0.56
N LEU A 216 13.46 -10.81 -0.74
CA LEU A 216 14.75 -10.54 -1.38
C LEU A 216 14.87 -9.05 -1.75
N VAL A 217 16.10 -8.59 -1.99
CA VAL A 217 16.38 -7.23 -2.51
C VAL A 217 15.68 -7.01 -3.86
N PHE A 218 15.58 -8.04 -4.69
CA PHE A 218 14.84 -7.98 -5.94
C PHE A 218 13.35 -7.64 -5.73
N ASP A 219 12.71 -8.26 -4.74
CA ASP A 219 11.30 -8.03 -4.39
C ASP A 219 11.08 -6.62 -3.86
N LEU A 220 12.02 -6.12 -3.06
CA LEU A 220 12.06 -4.76 -2.55
C LEU A 220 12.11 -3.76 -3.71
N VAL A 221 13.09 -3.89 -4.61
CA VAL A 221 13.31 -2.95 -5.73
C VAL A 221 12.11 -2.97 -6.69
N THR A 222 11.62 -4.16 -7.04
CA THR A 222 10.46 -4.28 -7.94
C THR A 222 9.16 -3.84 -7.27
N GLY A 223 9.01 -4.02 -5.96
CA GLY A 223 7.92 -3.44 -5.17
C GLY A 223 7.93 -1.91 -5.18
N ILE A 224 9.10 -1.28 -5.03
CA ILE A 224 9.26 0.18 -5.19
C ILE A 224 8.85 0.61 -6.60
N ALA A 225 9.35 -0.08 -7.63
CA ALA A 225 9.03 0.23 -9.02
C ALA A 225 7.53 0.12 -9.28
N LEU A 226 6.88 -0.97 -8.86
CA LEU A 226 5.45 -1.17 -9.02
C LEU A 226 4.64 -0.08 -8.31
N GLY A 227 4.98 0.25 -7.06
CA GLY A 227 4.31 1.33 -6.31
C GLY A 227 4.51 2.71 -6.95
N ALA A 228 5.71 3.01 -7.46
CA ALA A 228 6.00 4.27 -8.13
C ALA A 228 5.28 4.41 -9.48
N VAL A 229 5.24 3.34 -10.28
CA VAL A 229 4.50 3.30 -11.56
C VAL A 229 2.99 3.39 -11.29
N ALA A 230 2.49 2.63 -10.31
CA ALA A 230 1.11 2.72 -9.81
C ALA A 230 0.74 4.16 -9.43
N TRP A 231 1.62 4.82 -8.66
CA TRP A 231 1.45 6.19 -8.26
C TRP A 231 1.36 7.15 -9.45
N ARG A 232 2.31 7.06 -10.39
CA ARG A 232 2.42 7.98 -11.51
C ARG A 232 1.31 7.83 -12.54
N LEU A 233 0.95 6.60 -12.89
CA LEU A 233 0.05 6.31 -14.00
C LEU A 233 -1.42 6.17 -13.56
N TRP A 234 -1.69 5.77 -12.31
CA TRP A 234 -3.07 5.56 -11.84
C TRP A 234 -3.45 6.51 -10.71
N VAL A 235 -2.61 6.69 -9.68
CA VAL A 235 -3.02 7.54 -8.54
C VAL A 235 -3.06 9.01 -8.94
N LEU A 236 -1.93 9.56 -9.39
CA LEU A 236 -1.77 11.00 -9.62
C LEU A 236 -2.80 11.58 -10.59
N PRO A 237 -3.17 10.92 -11.71
CA PRO A 237 -4.20 11.44 -12.62
C PRO A 237 -5.61 11.46 -12.04
N HIS A 238 -5.89 10.64 -11.02
CA HIS A 238 -7.21 10.52 -10.39
C HIS A 238 -7.31 11.27 -9.05
N LEU A 239 -6.23 11.91 -8.60
CA LEU A 239 -6.28 12.77 -7.43
C LEU A 239 -7.00 14.09 -7.77
N PRO A 240 -7.88 14.58 -6.87
CA PRO A 240 -8.45 15.92 -7.00
C PRO A 240 -7.36 17.00 -7.07
N ALA A 241 -7.67 18.14 -7.69
CA ALA A 241 -6.71 19.23 -7.93
C ALA A 241 -5.98 19.71 -6.65
N SER A 242 -6.69 19.72 -5.51
CA SER A 242 -6.16 20.08 -4.19
C SER A 242 -5.11 19.10 -3.63
N PHE A 243 -5.03 17.88 -4.17
CA PHE A 243 -4.06 16.85 -3.82
C PHE A 243 -3.03 16.59 -4.94
N SER A 244 -3.35 16.96 -6.19
CA SER A 244 -2.45 16.74 -7.33
C SER A 244 -1.35 17.80 -7.43
N THR A 245 -1.67 19.05 -7.05
CA THR A 245 -0.70 20.16 -7.03
C THR A 245 0.09 20.16 -5.72
N VAL A 246 1.38 19.81 -5.80
CA VAL A 246 2.32 20.18 -4.73
C VAL A 246 2.67 21.63 -5.01
N SER A 247 1.87 22.56 -4.51
CA SER A 247 2.16 23.98 -4.69
C SER A 247 3.46 24.32 -3.97
N ASP A 248 4.52 24.61 -4.72
CA ASP A 248 5.77 25.25 -4.26
C ASP A 248 5.56 26.71 -3.82
N GLU A 249 4.32 27.21 -3.88
CA GLU A 249 3.95 28.53 -3.37
C GLU A 249 3.92 28.51 -1.82
N GLY A 250 5.07 28.79 -1.22
CA GLY A 250 5.18 29.02 0.22
C GLY A 250 6.58 28.92 0.84
N LEU A 251 7.68 28.93 0.07
CA LEU A 251 9.03 29.14 0.62
C LEU A 251 9.39 30.63 0.83
N GLY A 252 8.38 31.51 0.87
CA GLY A 252 8.54 32.92 1.19
C GLY A 252 7.70 33.29 2.40
N SER A 253 8.39 33.75 3.45
CA SER A 253 7.89 34.47 4.64
C SER A 253 6.88 33.76 5.54
N GLU A 254 7.37 33.10 6.59
CA GLU A 254 7.03 33.38 8.00
C GLU A 254 8.26 33.11 8.87
#